data_AF-A0A7K3KQL3-F1
#
_entry.id   AF-A0A7K3KQL3-F1
#
_cell.length_a   1.000
_cell.length_b   1.000
_cell.length_c   1.000
_cell.angle_alpha   90.00
_cell.angle_beta   90.00
_cell.angle_gamma   90.00
#
_symmetry.space_group_name_H-M   'P 1'
#
loop_
_entity.id
_entity.type
_entity.pdbx_description
1 polymer ?
#
loop_
_entity_poly.entity_id
_entity_poly.type
_entity_poly.pdbx_seq_one_letter_code
_entity_poly.pdbx_strand_id
1 'polypeptide(L)'
;YQKKAGVLFIGDGVNDSPALATATIGFAIGAGTSVAISTADVVLVNSNPSDVLDMINISKRMLRKMKQNLWFGAGYNIIAIPVAAGILYPFTGIYIDPLIAAVLMSISTVIVSINAMGLRYDKK
;
A
#
# COMPACT_ATOMS: atom_id res chain seq x y z
N TYR A 1 -22.68 5.81 -9.82
CA TYR A 1 -21.90 4.74 -9.17
C TYR A 1 -21.02 5.26 -8.03
N GLN A 2 -20.21 6.29 -8.25
CA GLN A 2 -19.22 6.78 -7.28
C GLN A 2 -19.78 7.28 -5.94
N LYS A 3 -21.03 7.75 -5.90
CA LYS A 3 -21.71 8.11 -4.64
C LYS A 3 -21.88 6.94 -3.66
N LYS A 4 -21.78 5.68 -4.14
CA LYS A 4 -21.97 4.47 -3.32
C LYS A 4 -20.66 3.74 -2.99
N ALA A 5 -19.69 3.73 -3.90
CA ALA A 5 -18.41 3.05 -3.74
C ALA A 5 -17.38 3.59 -4.73
N GLY A 6 -16.09 3.30 -4.48
CA GLY A 6 -15.04 3.52 -5.47
C GLY A 6 -15.32 2.77 -6.76
N VAL A 7 -15.12 3.43 -7.90
CA VAL A 7 -15.40 2.89 -9.23
C VAL A 7 -14.10 2.70 -9.98
N LEU A 8 -13.89 1.50 -10.48
CA LEU A 8 -12.86 1.17 -11.44
C LEU A 8 -13.49 1.19 -12.84
N PHE A 9 -12.98 2.03 -13.72
CA PHE A 9 -13.42 2.11 -15.12
C PHE A 9 -12.33 1.60 -16.05
N ILE A 10 -12.70 0.82 -17.06
CA ILE A 10 -11.77 0.28 -18.06
C ILE A 10 -12.25 0.78 -19.43
N GLY A 11 -11.36 1.42 -20.20
CA GLY A 11 -11.65 1.94 -21.52
C GLY A 11 -10.45 1.85 -22.45
N ASP A 12 -10.63 2.18 -23.73
CA ASP A 12 -9.58 2.05 -24.76
C ASP A 12 -9.36 3.33 -25.61
N GLY A 13 -10.25 4.33 -25.49
CA GLY A 13 -10.33 5.42 -26.46
C GLY A 13 -10.58 6.84 -25.92
N VAL A 14 -10.63 7.78 -26.87
CA VAL A 14 -10.92 9.21 -26.63
C VAL A 14 -12.31 9.39 -26.00
N ASN A 15 -13.28 8.61 -26.47
CA ASN A 15 -14.67 8.68 -26.00
C ASN A 15 -14.81 8.27 -24.52
N ASP A 16 -13.90 7.42 -24.05
CA ASP A 16 -13.86 6.92 -22.68
C ASP A 16 -13.06 7.83 -21.75
N SER A 17 -12.31 8.79 -22.29
CA SER A 17 -11.42 9.65 -21.51
C SER A 17 -12.14 10.43 -20.40
N PRO A 18 -13.35 11.00 -20.61
CA PRO A 18 -14.11 11.62 -19.51
C PRO A 18 -14.49 10.63 -18.39
N ALA A 19 -14.76 9.36 -18.73
CA ALA A 19 -15.08 8.34 -17.75
C ALA A 19 -13.83 7.83 -17.01
N LEU A 20 -12.70 7.69 -17.71
CA LEU A 20 -11.39 7.39 -17.12
C LEU A 20 -10.97 8.47 -16.12
N ALA A 21 -11.10 9.75 -16.49
CA ALA A 21 -10.71 10.89 -15.64
C ALA A 21 -11.57 11.03 -14.37
N THR A 22 -12.84 10.64 -14.46
CA THR A 22 -13.77 10.78 -13.33
C THR A 22 -13.78 9.56 -12.42
N ALA A 23 -13.35 8.40 -12.91
CA ALA A 23 -13.28 7.17 -12.12
C ALA A 23 -12.40 7.33 -10.87
N THR A 24 -12.62 6.46 -9.87
CA THR A 24 -11.70 6.40 -8.73
C THR A 24 -10.34 5.87 -9.15
N ILE A 25 -10.35 4.90 -10.07
CA ILE A 25 -9.19 4.44 -10.81
C ILE A 25 -9.63 4.16 -12.26
N GLY A 26 -8.97 4.78 -13.23
CA GLY A 26 -9.13 4.53 -14.66
C GLY A 26 -8.04 3.61 -15.22
N PHE A 27 -8.44 2.57 -15.97
CA PHE A 27 -7.55 1.67 -16.70
C PHE A 27 -7.73 1.84 -18.21
N ALA A 28 -6.65 2.18 -18.91
CA ALA A 28 -6.60 2.12 -20.36
C ALA A 28 -6.16 0.72 -20.84
N ILE A 29 -6.89 0.11 -21.78
CA ILE A 29 -6.50 -1.15 -22.44
C ILE A 29 -5.56 -0.85 -23.61
N GLY A 30 -4.38 -1.46 -23.60
CA GLY A 30 -3.43 -1.42 -24.70
C GLY A 30 -2.78 -0.06 -24.94
N ALA A 31 -2.15 0.08 -26.12
CA ALA A 31 -1.83 1.38 -26.68
C ALA A 31 -3.13 2.06 -27.18
N GLY A 32 -4.06 2.33 -26.26
CA GLY A 32 -5.24 3.12 -26.55
C GLY A 32 -4.85 4.45 -27.18
N THR A 33 -5.84 5.21 -27.64
CA THR A 33 -5.56 6.55 -28.19
C THR A 33 -4.72 7.38 -27.21
N SER A 34 -3.85 8.27 -27.69
CA SER A 34 -2.95 9.07 -26.85
C SER A 34 -3.69 9.77 -25.69
N VAL A 35 -4.94 10.14 -25.96
CA VAL A 35 -5.85 10.75 -24.98
C VAL A 35 -6.17 9.78 -23.84
N ALA A 36 -6.56 8.53 -24.13
CA ALA A 36 -6.86 7.52 -23.11
C ALA A 36 -5.64 7.21 -22.23
N ILE A 37 -4.46 7.09 -22.82
CA ILE A 37 -3.19 6.86 -22.10
C ILE A 37 -2.87 8.03 -21.16
N SER A 38 -3.04 9.27 -21.63
CA SER A 38 -2.78 10.47 -20.80
C SER A 38 -3.81 10.69 -19.70
N THR A 39 -4.98 10.05 -19.81
CA THR A 39 -6.11 10.28 -18.90
C THR A 39 -6.24 9.17 -17.85
N ALA A 40 -5.81 7.95 -18.15
CA ALA A 40 -5.91 6.81 -17.24
C ALA A 40 -4.82 6.82 -16.17
N ASP A 41 -5.13 6.29 -14.98
CA ASP A 41 -4.15 6.08 -13.90
C ASP A 41 -3.25 4.89 -14.19
N VAL A 42 -3.75 3.90 -14.93
CA VAL A 42 -3.05 2.65 -15.24
C VAL A 42 -3.24 2.28 -16.71
N VAL A 43 -2.17 1.84 -17.35
CA VAL A 43 -2.18 1.40 -18.75
C VAL A 43 -1.82 -0.08 -18.83
N LEU A 44 -2.70 -0.89 -19.41
CA LEU A 44 -2.49 -2.31 -19.65
C LEU A 44 -1.69 -2.53 -20.93
N VAL A 45 -0.36 -2.61 -20.81
CA VAL A 45 0.56 -2.68 -21.96
C VAL A 45 0.30 -3.90 -22.86
N ASN A 46 -0.13 -5.04 -22.29
CA ASN A 46 -0.39 -6.27 -23.04
C ASN A 46 -1.79 -6.32 -23.69
N SER A 47 -2.58 -5.25 -23.58
CA SER A 47 -3.98 -5.19 -24.06
C SER A 47 -4.87 -6.32 -23.51
N ASN A 48 -4.53 -6.89 -22.35
CA ASN A 48 -5.28 -7.98 -21.74
C ASN A 48 -6.09 -7.45 -20.53
N PRO A 49 -7.42 -7.32 -20.63
CA PRO A 49 -8.25 -6.87 -19.51
C PRO A 49 -8.17 -7.77 -18.28
N SER A 50 -7.80 -9.05 -18.43
CA SER A 50 -7.62 -9.96 -17.29
C SER A 50 -6.49 -9.52 -16.35
N ASP A 51 -5.49 -8.75 -16.84
CA ASP A 51 -4.41 -8.22 -16.00
C ASP A 51 -4.95 -7.27 -14.89
N VAL A 52 -6.16 -6.71 -15.06
CA VAL A 52 -6.84 -5.93 -14.01
C VAL A 52 -7.16 -6.79 -12.78
N LEU A 53 -7.56 -8.05 -12.99
CA LEU A 53 -7.87 -8.96 -11.88
C LEU A 53 -6.62 -9.30 -11.08
N ASP A 54 -5.49 -9.52 -11.77
CA ASP A 54 -4.20 -9.73 -11.13
C ASP A 54 -3.78 -8.49 -10.32
N MET A 55 -4.00 -7.29 -10.87
CA MET A 55 -3.70 -6.04 -10.18
C MET A 55 -4.55 -5.84 -8.91
N ILE A 56 -5.84 -6.19 -8.97
CA ILE A 56 -6.71 -6.18 -7.79
C ILE A 56 -6.22 -7.20 -6.75
N ASN A 57 -5.77 -8.38 -7.17
CA ASN A 57 -5.27 -9.41 -6.27
C ASN A 57 -3.97 -9.00 -5.59
N ILE A 58 -3.00 -8.44 -6.32
CA ILE A 58 -1.75 -7.94 -5.71
C ILE A 58 -2.03 -6.75 -4.80
N SER A 59 -2.96 -5.85 -5.15
CA SER A 59 -3.39 -4.74 -4.28
C SER A 59 -3.92 -5.23 -2.92
N LYS A 60 -4.77 -6.27 -2.93
CA LYS A 60 -5.24 -6.91 -1.68
C LYS A 60 -4.10 -7.49 -0.84
N ARG A 61 -3.10 -8.11 -1.48
CA ARG A 61 -1.90 -8.65 -0.80
C ARG A 61 -1.02 -7.53 -0.24
N MET A 62 -0.84 -6.44 -0.98
CA MET A 62 -0.15 -5.24 -0.54
C MET A 62 -0.82 -4.64 0.70
N LEU A 63 -2.14 -4.50 0.70
CA LEU A 63 -2.91 -4.03 1.86
C LEU A 63 -2.67 -4.89 3.10
N ARG A 64 -2.54 -6.22 2.94
CA ARG A 64 -2.19 -7.11 4.05
C ARG A 64 -0.79 -6.83 4.59
N LYS A 65 0.21 -6.66 3.72
CA LYS A 65 1.58 -6.31 4.11
C LYS A 65 1.66 -4.95 4.80
N MET A 66 0.95 -3.94 4.29
CA MET A 66 0.86 -2.63 4.93
C MET A 66 0.24 -2.72 6.33
N LYS A 67 -0.84 -3.48 6.51
CA LYS A 67 -1.44 -3.69 7.84
C LYS A 67 -0.49 -4.39 8.81
N GLN A 68 0.27 -5.38 8.35
CA GLN A 68 1.30 -6.03 9.17
C GLN A 68 2.39 -5.04 9.59
N ASN A 69 2.90 -4.25 8.64
CA ASN A 69 3.92 -3.22 8.91
C ASN A 69 3.41 -2.16 9.90
N LEU A 70 2.14 -1.76 9.77
CA LEU A 70 1.50 -0.85 10.72
C LEU A 70 1.39 -1.46 12.10
N TRP A 71 1.04 -2.76 12.22
CA TRP A 71 1.00 -3.44 13.51
C TRP A 71 2.38 -3.56 14.16
N PHE A 72 3.43 -3.86 13.39
CA PHE A 72 4.81 -3.82 13.89
C PHE A 72 5.16 -2.42 14.39
N GLY A 73 4.91 -1.39 13.57
CA GLY A 73 5.20 0.01 13.88
C GLY A 73 4.43 0.55 15.09
N ALA A 74 3.13 0.30 15.15
CA ALA A 74 2.30 0.72 16.28
C ALA A 74 2.60 -0.09 17.54
N GLY A 75 2.77 -1.41 17.41
CA GLY A 75 3.00 -2.32 18.53
C GLY A 75 4.27 -1.98 19.31
N TYR A 76 5.39 -1.71 18.62
CA TYR A 76 6.62 -1.32 19.31
C TYR A 76 6.45 0.02 20.04
N ASN A 77 5.79 1.01 19.42
CA ASN A 77 5.56 2.32 20.03
C ASN A 77 4.62 2.25 21.25
N ILE A 78 3.55 1.45 21.16
CA ILE A 78 2.61 1.22 22.27
C ILE A 78 3.33 0.70 23.51
N ILE A 79 4.40 -0.09 23.35
CA ILE A 79 5.19 -0.61 24.46
C ILE A 79 6.29 0.39 24.85
N ALA A 80 7.08 0.86 23.88
CA ALA A 80 8.27 1.67 24.11
C ALA A 80 7.94 3.01 24.78
N ILE A 81 6.83 3.66 24.42
CA ILE A 81 6.45 4.96 25.00
C ILE A 81 6.16 4.84 26.52
N PRO A 82 5.28 3.93 27.00
CA PRO A 82 5.10 3.66 28.43
C PRO A 82 6.39 3.32 29.18
N VAL A 83 7.27 2.51 28.58
CA VAL A 83 8.55 2.15 29.22
C VAL A 83 9.48 3.37 29.31
N ALA A 84 9.60 4.15 28.23
CA ALA A 84 10.38 5.40 28.21
C ALA A 84 9.78 6.49 29.12
N ALA A 85 8.48 6.46 29.39
CA ALA A 85 7.82 7.31 30.38
C ALA A 85 8.09 6.87 31.83
N GLY A 86 8.80 5.74 32.03
CA GLY A 86 9.23 5.27 33.34
C GLY A 86 8.17 4.47 34.10
N ILE A 87 7.08 4.02 33.46
CA ILE A 87 6.00 3.27 34.13
C ILE A 87 6.53 1.97 34.76
N LEU A 88 7.49 1.30 34.11
CA LEU A 88 8.09 0.05 34.60
C LEU A 88 9.30 0.28 35.52
N TYR A 89 9.80 1.51 35.61
CA TYR A 89 11.03 1.83 36.35
C TYR A 89 10.93 1.49 37.85
N PRO A 90 9.83 1.79 38.58
CA PRO A 90 9.70 1.46 40.01
C PRO A 90 9.74 -0.04 40.33
N PHE A 91 9.35 -0.90 39.38
CA PHE A 91 9.23 -2.35 39.59
C PHE A 91 10.42 -3.13 39.06
N THR A 92 11.05 -2.64 37.98
CA THR A 92 12.07 -3.40 37.23
C THR A 92 13.39 -2.66 37.08
N GLY A 93 13.44 -1.36 37.38
CA GLY A 93 14.60 -0.50 37.11
C GLY A 93 14.87 -0.25 35.62
N ILE A 94 14.00 -0.72 34.72
CA ILE A 94 14.18 -0.61 33.27
C ILE A 94 13.70 0.77 32.80
N TYR A 95 14.54 1.44 32.01
CA TYR A 95 14.24 2.68 31.31
C TYR A 95 14.77 2.59 29.88
N ILE A 96 14.05 3.15 28.91
CA ILE A 96 14.53 3.22 27.52
C ILE A 96 15.15 4.60 27.32
N ASP A 97 16.47 4.64 27.13
CA ASP A 97 17.16 5.86 26.74
C ASP A 97 16.96 6.16 25.23
N PRO A 98 17.17 7.41 24.79
CA PRO A 98 17.03 7.78 23.38
C PRO A 98 17.92 7.00 22.41
N LEU A 99 19.11 6.54 22.85
CA LEU A 99 20.02 5.77 22.01
C LEU A 99 19.43 4.38 21.69
N ILE A 100 18.93 3.67 22.71
CA ILE A 100 18.27 2.37 22.54
C ILE A 100 17.04 2.52 21.66
N ALA A 101 16.24 3.57 21.87
CA ALA A 101 15.08 3.86 21.04
C ALA A 101 15.45 4.05 19.56
N ALA A 102 16.54 4.78 19.26
CA ALA A 102 17.00 4.99 17.89
C ALA A 102 17.48 3.70 17.20
N VAL A 103 18.17 2.83 17.94
CA VAL A 103 18.58 1.51 17.43
C VAL A 103 17.36 0.64 17.14
N LEU A 104 16.40 0.57 18.07
CA LEU A 104 15.15 -0.17 17.89
C LEU A 104 14.34 0.35 16.69
N MET A 105 14.32 1.67 16.48
CA MET A 105 13.66 2.28 15.32
C MET A 105 14.31 1.83 14.01
N SER A 106 15.64 1.78 13.97
CA SER A 106 16.40 1.32 12.80
C SER A 106 16.12 -0.17 12.49
N ILE A 107 16.07 -1.01 13.53
CA ILE A 107 15.71 -2.44 13.38
C ILE A 107 14.28 -2.58 12.86
N SER A 108 13.34 -1.78 13.36
CA SER A 108 11.95 -1.77 12.93
C SER A 108 11.82 -1.50 11.42
N THR A 109 12.59 -0.53 10.89
CA THR A 109 12.64 -0.25 9.45
C THR A 109 13.10 -1.47 8.66
N VAL A 110 14.15 -2.16 9.11
CA VAL A 110 14.65 -3.37 8.44
C VAL A 110 13.59 -4.47 8.41
N ILE A 111 12.89 -4.71 9.52
CA ILE A 111 11.84 -5.72 9.61
C ILE A 111 10.68 -5.41 8.65
N VAL A 112 10.22 -4.15 8.64
CA VAL A 112 9.14 -3.68 7.76
C VAL A 112 9.53 -3.81 6.28
N SER A 113 10.77 -3.48 5.93
CA SER A 113 11.30 -3.63 4.57
C SER A 113 11.38 -5.10 4.15
N ILE A 114 11.90 -6.00 5.00
CA ILE A 114 11.95 -7.44 4.72
C ILE A 114 10.53 -7.99 4.52
N ASN A 115 9.57 -7.59 5.37
CA ASN A 115 8.19 -8.04 5.22
C ASN A 115 7.57 -7.56 3.89
N ALA A 116 7.86 -6.31 3.49
CA ALA A 116 7.39 -5.74 2.22
C ALA A 116 8.00 -6.47 1.00
N MET A 117 9.29 -6.82 1.04
CA MET A 117 9.95 -7.62 -0.01
C MET A 117 9.33 -9.00 -0.21
N GLY A 118 8.61 -9.52 0.77
CA GLY A 118 7.83 -10.75 0.63
C GLY A 118 6.57 -10.63 -0.23
N LEU A 119 6.23 -9.44 -0.76
CA LEU A 119 5.14 -9.27 -1.71
C LEU A 119 5.53 -9.85 -3.07
N ARG A 120 4.79 -10.86 -3.54
CA ARG A 120 5.01 -11.49 -4.84
C ARG A 120 3.82 -11.28 -5.76
N TYR A 121 4.13 -10.99 -7.02
CA TYR A 121 3.18 -11.03 -8.13
C TYR A 121 3.04 -12.48 -8.59
N ASP A 122 1.93 -13.13 -8.22
CA ASP A 122 1.56 -14.42 -8.79
C ASP A 122 0.53 -14.17 -9.87
N LYS A 123 0.90 -14.45 -11.11
CA LYS A 123 -0.04 -14.48 -12.23
C LYS A 123 -0.82 -15.80 -12.14
N LYS A 124 -2.14 -15.73 -12.10
CA LYS A 124 -2.99 -16.92 -12.16
C LYS A 124 -3.25 -17.34 -13.61
#